data_AF-A0A251QYD7-F1
#
_entry.id   AF-A0A251QYD7-F1
#
_cell.length_a   1.000
_cell.length_b   1.000
_cell.length_c   1.000
_cell.angle_alpha   90.00
_cell.angle_beta   90.00
_cell.angle_gamma   90.00
#
_symmetry.space_group_name_H-M   'P 1'
#
loop_
_entity.id
_entity.type
_entity.pdbx_description
1 polymer ?
#
loop_
_entity_poly.entity_id
_entity_poly.type
_entity_poly.pdbx_seq_one_letter_code
_entity_poly.pdbx_strand_id
1 'polypeptide(L)'
;MRTNGIAPDKHTFPLLLKGFSKLENENPFQFYAHIVKFGLNFDQFVRNSLIYAFSGCGYLESANHVFDESRVQWDAYVGSALLDMYMKCGYHKDACKVFNEMPVKNVVCWSALIAGYTQCSKYKDALLALKYMLSESIRPNQSTFTSVLTSCAHLGALDRGKSVHGYICRHKIPVNSLLGTSLVDMYAKCGCIDVALSVFGKLPTKDVFTWTAMISGLAMDGDALKALNFFSHMLQSGVLPNEVTFIGVLSACSHGGLVDEGRKLFGSMKQDFHLEPTVDHYGCMVDLLGRVGYLLGELVGNHLIKLQSNHSGRYILLSNLYSTWKKWEIDAGIRKLMKGKRVEKITGHSWIE
;
A
#
# COMPACT_ATOMS: atom_id res chain seq x y z
N MET A 1 -31.96 15.55 -11.47
CA MET A 1 -31.80 16.96 -11.92
C MET A 1 -32.40 17.18 -13.31
N ARG A 2 -31.88 16.53 -14.37
CA ARG A 2 -32.42 16.65 -15.74
C ARG A 2 -33.92 16.30 -15.86
N THR A 3 -34.36 15.26 -15.17
CA THR A 3 -35.78 14.83 -15.12
C THR A 3 -36.71 15.83 -14.42
N ASN A 4 -36.17 16.72 -13.58
CA ASN A 4 -36.94 17.71 -12.82
C ASN A 4 -36.74 19.14 -13.37
N GLY A 5 -36.07 19.32 -14.51
CA GLY A 5 -35.82 20.64 -15.11
C GLY A 5 -34.87 21.56 -14.34
N ILE A 6 -34.15 21.04 -13.34
CA ILE A 6 -33.24 21.84 -12.50
C ILE A 6 -31.87 21.93 -13.19
N ALA A 7 -31.47 23.15 -13.55
CA ALA A 7 -30.15 23.42 -14.12
C ALA A 7 -29.06 23.35 -13.02
N PRO A 8 -27.91 22.70 -13.29
CA PRO A 8 -26.79 22.68 -12.36
C PRO A 8 -26.11 24.06 -12.30
N ASP A 9 -25.67 24.42 -11.09
CA ASP A 9 -25.05 25.71 -10.79
C ASP A 9 -23.61 25.56 -10.25
N LYS A 10 -23.01 26.69 -9.85
CA LYS A 10 -21.66 26.75 -9.28
C LYS A 10 -21.46 25.94 -7.99
N HIS A 11 -22.54 25.54 -7.30
CA HIS A 11 -22.48 24.70 -6.10
C HIS A 11 -22.73 23.23 -6.40
N THR A 12 -23.43 22.95 -7.50
CA THR A 12 -23.76 21.59 -7.94
C THR A 12 -22.53 20.86 -8.47
N PHE A 13 -21.77 21.48 -9.38
CA PHE A 13 -20.63 20.82 -10.03
C PHE A 13 -19.51 20.41 -9.06
N PRO A 14 -19.09 21.24 -8.08
CA PRO A 14 -18.10 20.82 -7.08
C PRO A 14 -18.48 19.55 -6.31
N LEU A 15 -19.75 19.42 -5.90
CA LEU A 15 -20.23 18.25 -5.19
C LEU A 15 -20.22 17.00 -6.07
N LEU A 16 -20.67 17.13 -7.31
CA LEU A 16 -20.65 16.04 -8.29
C LEU A 16 -19.22 15.58 -8.59
N LEU A 17 -18.32 16.51 -8.90
CA LEU A 17 -16.91 16.24 -9.20
C LEU A 17 -16.19 15.58 -8.02
N LYS A 18 -16.47 16.00 -6.79
CA LYS A 18 -15.89 15.40 -5.57
C LYS A 18 -16.42 14.00 -5.27
N GLY A 19 -17.69 13.73 -5.59
CA GLY A 19 -18.24 12.37 -5.53
C GLY A 19 -17.63 11.49 -6.62
N PHE A 20 -17.46 12.04 -7.82
CA PHE A 20 -16.97 11.35 -9.00
C PHE A 20 -15.49 10.99 -8.93
N SER A 21 -14.64 11.85 -8.34
CA SER A 21 -13.21 11.57 -8.14
C SER A 21 -12.93 10.37 -7.23
N LYS A 22 -13.95 9.80 -6.60
CA LYS A 22 -13.86 8.58 -5.76
C LYS A 22 -14.36 7.32 -6.48
N LEU A 23 -14.90 7.45 -7.69
CA LEU A 23 -15.38 6.34 -8.50
C LEU A 23 -14.29 5.95 -9.51
N GLU A 24 -13.86 4.69 -9.49
CA GLU A 24 -12.90 4.17 -10.45
C GLU A 24 -13.55 4.02 -11.84
N ASN A 25 -12.82 4.37 -12.91
CA ASN A 25 -13.18 4.23 -14.34
C ASN A 25 -14.19 5.22 -14.95
N GLU A 26 -14.45 6.33 -14.27
CA GLU A 26 -15.46 7.29 -14.67
C GLU A 26 -14.79 8.53 -15.32
N ASN A 27 -15.33 9.03 -16.43
CA ASN A 27 -14.68 10.02 -17.30
C ASN A 27 -15.07 11.48 -16.93
N PRO A 28 -14.18 12.29 -16.33
CA PRO A 28 -14.48 13.65 -15.89
C PRO A 28 -14.74 14.63 -17.04
N PHE A 29 -14.38 14.29 -18.28
CA PHE A 29 -14.65 15.14 -19.47
C PHE A 29 -16.15 15.38 -19.70
N GLN A 30 -17.02 14.47 -19.26
CA GLN A 30 -18.47 14.68 -19.37
C GLN A 30 -18.93 15.90 -18.55
N PHE A 31 -18.41 16.04 -17.32
CA PHE A 31 -18.70 17.22 -16.51
C PHE A 31 -18.02 18.46 -17.06
N TYR A 32 -16.79 18.34 -17.57
CA TYR A 32 -16.09 19.46 -18.20
C TYR A 32 -16.89 20.07 -19.35
N ALA A 33 -17.40 19.25 -20.27
CA ALA A 33 -18.25 19.70 -21.37
C ALA A 33 -19.52 20.42 -20.87
N HIS A 34 -20.14 19.91 -19.80
CA HIS A 34 -21.30 20.57 -19.19
C HIS A 34 -20.95 21.89 -18.52
N ILE A 35 -19.83 21.96 -17.79
CA ILE A 35 -19.36 23.17 -17.12
C ILE A 35 -19.09 24.29 -18.13
N VAL A 36 -18.42 23.96 -19.25
CA VAL A 36 -18.20 24.90 -20.36
C VAL A 36 -19.55 25.33 -20.98
N LYS A 37 -20.47 24.39 -21.22
CA LYS A 37 -21.80 24.69 -21.77
C LYS A 37 -22.61 25.66 -20.89
N PHE A 38 -22.50 25.56 -19.57
CA PHE A 38 -23.19 26.45 -18.63
C PHE A 38 -22.38 27.73 -18.31
N GLY A 39 -21.20 27.93 -18.92
CA GLY A 39 -20.36 29.12 -18.69
C GLY A 39 -19.74 29.18 -17.29
N LEU A 40 -19.69 28.05 -16.58
CA LEU A 40 -19.19 27.96 -15.20
C LEU A 40 -17.68 27.67 -15.14
N ASN A 41 -17.02 27.53 -16.29
CA ASN A 41 -15.57 27.31 -16.40
C ASN A 41 -14.74 28.49 -15.87
N PHE A 42 -15.34 29.66 -15.68
CA PHE A 42 -14.69 30.83 -15.07
C PHE A 42 -14.95 30.95 -13.56
N ASP A 43 -15.75 30.08 -12.95
CA ASP A 43 -15.91 30.06 -11.50
C ASP A 43 -14.69 29.40 -10.84
N GLN A 44 -14.14 30.00 -9.79
CA GLN A 44 -12.93 29.51 -9.12
C GLN A 44 -13.17 28.16 -8.41
N PHE A 45 -14.31 27.98 -7.76
CA PHE A 45 -14.62 26.75 -7.02
C PHE A 45 -14.88 25.58 -7.95
N VAL A 46 -15.57 25.84 -9.07
CA VAL A 46 -15.80 24.83 -10.13
C VAL A 46 -14.47 24.40 -10.75
N ARG A 47 -13.56 25.35 -11.04
CA ARG A 47 -12.21 25.05 -11.57
C ARG A 47 -11.35 24.24 -10.60
N ASN A 48 -11.29 24.63 -9.33
CA ASN A 48 -10.54 23.87 -8.32
C ASN A 48 -11.05 22.42 -8.19
N SER A 49 -12.38 22.24 -8.31
CA SER A 49 -13.01 20.93 -8.28
C SER A 49 -12.73 20.10 -9.54
N LEU A 50 -12.62 20.74 -10.71
CA LEU A 50 -12.22 20.09 -11.96
C LEU A 50 -10.77 19.59 -11.90
N ILE A 51 -9.84 20.42 -11.42
CA ILE A 51 -8.44 20.02 -11.24
C ILE A 51 -8.36 18.82 -10.30
N TYR A 52 -9.11 18.85 -9.20
CA TYR A 52 -9.19 17.74 -8.25
C TYR A 52 -9.74 16.45 -8.90
N ALA A 53 -10.79 16.55 -9.71
CA ALA A 53 -11.37 15.40 -10.39
C ALA A 53 -10.41 14.83 -11.45
N PHE A 54 -9.83 15.67 -12.30
CA PHE A 54 -8.81 15.22 -13.27
C PHE A 54 -7.60 14.60 -12.57
N SER A 55 -7.16 15.17 -11.45
CA SER A 55 -6.07 14.64 -10.63
C SER A 55 -6.39 13.28 -10.03
N GLY A 56 -7.58 13.12 -9.46
CA GLY A 56 -8.06 11.85 -8.88
C GLY A 56 -8.21 10.74 -9.92
N CYS A 57 -8.57 11.09 -11.16
CA CYS A 57 -8.72 10.16 -12.29
C CYS A 57 -7.43 9.97 -13.10
N GLY A 58 -6.31 10.62 -12.76
CA GLY A 58 -5.01 10.46 -13.44
C GLY A 58 -4.85 11.20 -14.78
N TYR A 59 -5.71 12.17 -15.10
CA TYR A 59 -5.61 12.99 -16.32
C TYR A 59 -4.68 14.20 -16.13
N LEU A 60 -3.37 13.94 -16.10
CA LEU A 60 -2.31 14.93 -15.86
C LEU A 60 -2.39 16.15 -16.81
N GLU A 61 -2.44 15.92 -18.13
CA GLU A 61 -2.44 17.02 -19.11
C GLU A 61 -3.65 17.93 -18.97
N SER A 62 -4.83 17.35 -18.69
CA SER A 62 -6.07 18.11 -18.52
C SER A 62 -6.10 18.89 -17.21
N ALA A 63 -5.55 18.32 -16.13
CA ALA A 63 -5.41 19.04 -14.87
C ALA A 63 -4.51 20.27 -15.01
N ASN A 64 -3.37 20.14 -15.71
CA ASN A 64 -2.47 21.25 -15.97
C ASN A 64 -3.07 22.28 -16.92
N HIS A 65 -3.75 21.84 -17.98
CA HIS A 65 -4.43 22.75 -18.90
C HIS A 65 -5.45 23.65 -18.17
N VAL A 66 -6.27 23.07 -17.29
CA VAL A 66 -7.23 23.84 -16.48
C VAL A 66 -6.52 24.74 -15.47
N PHE A 67 -5.34 24.38 -14.98
CA PHE A 67 -4.54 25.23 -14.10
C PHE A 67 -3.95 26.44 -14.86
N ASP A 68 -3.30 26.18 -16.00
CA ASP A 68 -2.52 27.15 -16.78
C ASP A 68 -3.40 28.15 -17.55
N GLU A 69 -4.46 27.69 -18.23
CA GLU A 69 -5.32 28.57 -19.04
C GLU A 69 -6.04 29.63 -18.20
N SER A 70 -6.23 29.36 -16.91
CA SER A 70 -7.29 30.03 -16.15
C SER A 70 -6.79 31.04 -15.11
N ARG A 71 -5.48 31.26 -14.97
CA ARG A 71 -4.90 32.05 -13.85
C ARG A 71 -5.47 31.61 -12.50
N VAL A 72 -5.58 30.30 -12.28
CA VAL A 72 -6.08 29.76 -11.00
C VAL A 72 -5.14 30.24 -9.90
N GLN A 73 -5.70 30.86 -8.86
CA GLN A 73 -4.90 31.25 -7.71
C GLN A 73 -4.44 30.00 -6.98
N TRP A 74 -3.19 30.00 -6.54
CA TRP A 74 -2.67 28.97 -5.67
C TRP A 74 -3.52 28.86 -4.41
N ASP A 75 -4.23 27.75 -4.30
CA ASP A 75 -4.90 27.30 -3.09
C ASP A 75 -4.20 26.01 -2.64
N ALA A 76 -4.04 25.83 -1.33
CA ALA A 76 -3.52 24.62 -0.73
C ALA A 76 -4.27 23.37 -1.22
N TYR A 77 -5.58 23.48 -1.47
CA TYR A 77 -6.36 22.38 -2.03
C TYR A 77 -5.89 21.97 -3.43
N VAL A 78 -5.77 22.93 -4.35
CA VAL A 78 -5.32 22.70 -5.74
C VAL A 78 -3.89 22.20 -5.79
N GLY A 79 -2.99 22.84 -5.04
CA GLY A 79 -1.58 22.41 -5.00
C GLY A 79 -1.41 21.02 -4.41
N SER A 80 -2.19 20.65 -3.38
CA SER A 80 -2.16 19.29 -2.82
C SER A 80 -2.70 18.24 -3.80
N ALA A 81 -3.70 18.58 -4.62
CA ALA A 81 -4.28 17.69 -5.62
C ALA A 81 -3.31 17.44 -6.80
N LEU A 82 -2.70 18.51 -7.32
CA LEU A 82 -1.68 18.41 -8.35
C LEU A 82 -0.46 17.62 -7.84
N LEU A 83 -0.01 17.91 -6.61
CA LEU A 83 1.08 17.17 -5.97
C LEU A 83 0.78 15.67 -5.89
N ASP A 84 -0.39 15.29 -5.37
CA ASP A 84 -0.82 13.89 -5.26
C ASP A 84 -0.83 13.20 -6.64
N MET A 85 -1.37 13.87 -7.66
CA MET A 85 -1.39 13.33 -9.03
C MET A 85 0.01 13.18 -9.63
N TYR A 86 0.88 14.19 -9.54
CA TYR A 86 2.26 14.09 -10.03
C TYR A 86 3.03 12.96 -9.35
N MET A 87 2.82 12.75 -8.04
CA MET A 87 3.42 11.64 -7.30
C MET A 87 2.89 10.29 -7.79
N LYS A 88 1.57 10.14 -7.95
CA LYS A 88 0.94 8.90 -8.48
C LYS A 88 1.37 8.56 -9.90
N CYS A 89 1.59 9.56 -10.74
CA CYS A 89 2.06 9.38 -12.11
C CYS A 89 3.60 9.21 -12.21
N GLY A 90 4.33 9.21 -11.10
CA GLY A 90 5.78 9.00 -11.08
C GLY A 90 6.62 10.22 -11.50
N TYR A 91 6.00 11.39 -11.68
CA TYR A 91 6.65 12.65 -12.03
C TYR A 91 7.11 13.40 -10.77
N HIS A 92 7.95 12.75 -9.97
CA HIS A 92 8.38 13.23 -8.66
C HIS A 92 9.03 14.62 -8.68
N LYS A 93 9.81 14.93 -9.73
CA LYS A 93 10.50 16.22 -9.85
C LYS A 93 9.49 17.36 -10.02
N ASP A 94 8.46 17.12 -10.82
CA ASP A 94 7.41 18.11 -11.08
C ASP A 94 6.49 18.26 -9.87
N ALA A 95 6.20 17.17 -9.15
CA ALA A 95 5.58 17.23 -7.83
C ALA A 95 6.35 18.15 -6.86
N CYS A 96 7.69 18.02 -6.78
CA CYS A 96 8.50 18.91 -5.96
C CYS A 96 8.46 20.37 -6.42
N LYS A 97 8.43 20.62 -7.74
CA LYS A 97 8.28 21.99 -8.28
C LYS A 97 6.95 22.59 -7.86
N VAL A 98 5.84 21.86 -8.07
CA VAL A 98 4.50 22.27 -7.64
C VAL A 98 4.52 22.61 -6.15
N PHE A 99 5.05 21.71 -5.30
CA PHE A 99 5.14 21.97 -3.87
C PHE A 99 5.93 23.25 -3.55
N ASN A 100 7.09 23.46 -4.19
CA ASN A 100 7.92 24.63 -3.94
C ASN A 100 7.25 25.94 -4.36
N GLU A 101 6.53 25.94 -5.49
CA GLU A 101 5.79 27.08 -6.03
C GLU A 101 4.54 27.45 -5.20
N MET A 102 4.05 26.55 -4.33
CA MET A 102 2.94 26.86 -3.43
C MET A 102 3.32 28.00 -2.46
N PRO A 103 2.57 29.11 -2.44
CA PRO A 103 2.85 30.27 -1.59
C PRO A 103 2.63 29.98 -0.10
N VAL A 104 1.68 29.11 0.23
CA VAL A 104 1.39 28.67 1.60
C VAL A 104 1.34 27.15 1.63
N LYS A 105 2.26 26.55 2.39
CA LYS A 105 2.35 25.09 2.61
C LYS A 105 1.74 24.77 3.96
N ASN A 106 0.50 24.30 3.97
CA ASN A 106 -0.17 23.90 5.21
C ASN A 106 0.02 22.40 5.50
N VAL A 107 -0.58 21.92 6.60
CA VAL A 107 -0.52 20.50 7.01
C VAL A 107 -0.98 19.53 5.92
N VAL A 108 -1.94 19.92 5.07
CA VAL A 108 -2.48 19.07 3.99
C VAL A 108 -1.42 18.88 2.90
N CYS A 109 -0.75 19.95 2.49
CA CYS A 109 0.28 19.92 1.46
C CYS A 109 1.47 19.05 1.89
N TRP A 110 1.96 19.26 3.12
CA TRP A 110 3.04 18.46 3.70
C TRP A 110 2.66 16.99 3.86
N SER A 111 1.43 16.70 4.31
CA SER A 111 0.95 15.32 4.45
C SER A 111 0.87 14.62 3.09
N ALA A 112 0.39 15.32 2.05
CA ALA A 112 0.35 14.79 0.69
C ALA A 112 1.76 14.53 0.14
N LEU A 113 2.72 15.43 0.37
CA LEU A 113 4.11 15.23 -0.03
C LEU A 113 4.72 13.97 0.61
N ILE A 114 4.56 13.83 1.92
CA ILE A 114 5.08 12.70 2.71
C ILE A 114 4.41 11.39 2.30
N ALA A 115 3.09 11.39 2.09
CA ALA A 115 2.35 10.24 1.61
C ALA A 115 2.81 9.82 0.21
N GLY A 116 2.98 10.79 -0.70
CA GLY A 116 3.52 10.57 -2.02
C GLY A 116 4.90 9.94 -1.96
N TYR A 117 5.84 10.47 -1.17
CA TYR A 117 7.18 9.88 -1.04
C TYR A 117 7.11 8.44 -0.53
N THR A 118 6.22 8.16 0.42
CA THR A 118 6.01 6.81 0.95
C THR A 118 5.50 5.86 -0.14
N GLN A 119 4.51 6.28 -0.93
CA GLN A 119 3.94 5.48 -2.03
C GLN A 119 4.98 5.21 -3.13
N CYS A 120 5.85 6.17 -3.40
CA CYS A 120 6.94 6.06 -4.37
C CYS A 120 8.17 5.31 -3.83
N SER A 121 8.08 4.66 -2.67
CA SER A 121 9.20 3.97 -2.00
C SER A 121 10.41 4.87 -1.68
N LYS A 122 10.23 6.19 -1.63
CA LYS A 122 11.25 7.19 -1.28
C LYS A 122 11.20 7.49 0.22
N TYR A 123 11.36 6.44 1.03
CA TYR A 123 11.14 6.49 2.48
C TYR A 123 12.06 7.50 3.20
N LYS A 124 13.31 7.66 2.75
CA LYS A 124 14.25 8.65 3.31
C LYS A 124 13.75 10.08 3.09
N ASP A 125 13.24 10.37 1.91
CA ASP A 125 12.69 11.69 1.56
C ASP A 125 11.43 12.00 2.38
N ALA A 126 10.58 10.99 2.65
CA ALA A 126 9.43 11.14 3.54
C ALA A 126 9.84 11.55 4.98
N LEU A 127 10.90 10.94 5.53
CA LEU A 127 11.43 11.31 6.85
C LEU A 127 12.07 12.70 6.86
N LEU A 128 12.77 13.08 5.79
CA LEU A 128 13.32 14.43 5.63
C LEU A 128 12.20 15.47 5.53
N ALA A 129 11.14 15.20 4.77
CA ALA A 129 9.98 16.07 4.66
C ALA A 129 9.29 16.28 6.01
N LEU A 130 9.15 15.24 6.85
CA LEU A 130 8.65 15.41 8.22
C LEU A 130 9.55 16.36 9.04
N LYS A 131 10.88 16.21 8.92
CA LYS A 131 11.83 17.09 9.63
C LYS A 131 11.68 18.55 9.20
N TYR A 132 11.53 18.81 7.90
CA TYR A 132 11.31 20.15 7.37
C TYR A 132 9.96 20.73 7.83
N MET A 133 8.88 19.94 7.74
CA MET A 133 7.55 20.31 8.25
C MET A 133 7.60 20.75 9.73
N LEU A 134 8.31 20.00 10.57
CA LEU A 134 8.49 20.34 11.98
C LEU A 134 9.35 21.60 12.19
N SER A 135 10.37 21.82 11.34
CA SER A 135 11.20 23.04 11.40
C SER A 135 10.44 24.31 11.01
N GLU A 136 9.42 24.18 10.16
CA GLU A 136 8.47 25.26 9.84
C GLU A 136 7.39 25.43 10.93
N SER A 137 7.51 24.73 12.07
CA SER A 137 6.52 24.75 13.16
C SER A 137 5.12 24.28 12.74
N ILE A 138 5.01 23.51 11.65
CA ILE A 138 3.73 22.96 11.18
C ILE A 138 3.51 21.63 11.88
N ARG A 139 2.39 21.52 12.61
CA ARG A 139 2.06 20.31 13.37
C ARG A 139 1.60 19.18 12.45
N PRO A 140 2.25 18.00 12.47
CA PRO A 140 1.79 16.83 11.73
C PRO A 140 0.45 16.31 12.26
N ASN A 141 -0.34 15.71 11.37
CA ASN A 141 -1.61 15.06 11.72
C ASN A 141 -1.48 13.53 11.68
N GLN A 142 -2.57 12.81 11.97
CA GLN A 142 -2.59 11.34 11.96
C GLN A 142 -2.13 10.75 10.62
N SER A 143 -2.60 11.31 9.50
CA SER A 143 -2.21 10.85 8.15
C SER A 143 -0.71 11.01 7.92
N THR A 144 -0.12 12.13 8.37
CA THR A 144 1.33 12.33 8.28
C THR A 144 2.08 11.23 9.02
N PHE A 145 1.64 10.89 10.23
CA PHE A 145 2.29 9.87 11.06
C PHE A 145 2.12 8.46 10.49
N THR A 146 0.95 8.12 9.96
CA THR A 146 0.73 6.85 9.25
C THR A 146 1.77 6.68 8.14
N SER A 147 1.92 7.65 7.24
CA SER A 147 2.89 7.58 6.14
C SER A 147 4.34 7.51 6.61
N VAL A 148 4.71 8.30 7.63
CA VAL A 148 6.05 8.28 8.22
C VAL A 148 6.36 6.95 8.89
N LEU A 149 5.42 6.38 9.64
CA LEU A 149 5.60 5.09 10.31
C LEU A 149 5.73 3.96 9.29
N THR A 150 4.94 3.98 8.21
CA THR A 150 5.12 3.05 7.08
C THR A 150 6.52 3.19 6.49
N SER A 151 7.02 4.41 6.28
CA SER A 151 8.39 4.65 5.81
C SER A 151 9.45 4.11 6.78
N CYS A 152 9.26 4.29 8.09
CA CYS A 152 10.14 3.70 9.10
C CYS A 152 10.14 2.17 9.07
N ALA A 153 8.96 1.56 8.90
CA ALA A 153 8.79 0.11 8.83
C ALA A 153 9.57 -0.49 7.65
N HIS A 154 9.46 0.12 6.46
CA HIS A 154 10.18 -0.33 5.27
C HIS A 154 11.69 -0.09 5.35
N LEU A 155 12.15 0.94 6.06
CA LEU A 155 13.57 1.20 6.27
C LEU A 155 14.18 0.39 7.44
N GLY A 156 13.37 -0.30 8.24
CA GLY A 156 13.83 -0.86 9.51
C GLY A 156 14.30 0.21 10.51
N ALA A 157 13.84 1.46 10.37
CA ALA A 157 14.35 2.62 11.10
C ALA A 157 13.70 2.74 12.51
N LEU A 158 13.98 1.77 13.38
CA LEU A 158 13.36 1.64 14.70
C LEU A 158 13.48 2.91 15.56
N ASP A 159 14.65 3.55 15.62
CA ASP A 159 14.87 4.73 16.47
C ASP A 159 14.06 5.94 16.00
N ARG A 160 13.89 6.07 14.67
CA ARG A 160 13.02 7.09 14.07
C ARG A 160 11.56 6.78 14.39
N GLY A 161 11.15 5.53 14.26
CA GLY A 161 9.81 5.06 14.65
C GLY A 161 9.49 5.32 16.12
N LYS A 162 10.40 5.01 17.04
CA LYS A 162 10.28 5.30 18.48
C LYS A 162 10.18 6.80 18.75
N SER A 163 10.99 7.62 18.07
CA SER A 163 10.93 9.08 18.20
C SER A 163 9.56 9.63 17.78
N VAL A 164 9.01 9.11 16.67
CA VAL A 164 7.68 9.46 16.17
C VAL A 164 6.59 9.02 17.14
N HIS A 165 6.63 7.79 17.64
CA HIS A 165 5.67 7.31 18.63
C HIS A 165 5.72 8.12 19.93
N GLY A 166 6.93 8.47 20.40
CA GLY A 166 7.11 9.37 21.54
C GLY A 166 6.51 10.76 21.31
N TYR A 167 6.63 11.30 20.10
CA TYR A 167 5.98 12.56 19.71
C TYR A 167 4.45 12.46 19.77
N ILE A 168 3.86 11.39 19.22
CA ILE A 168 2.42 11.11 19.25
C ILE A 168 1.90 11.09 20.69
N CYS A 169 2.58 10.36 21.57
CA CYS A 169 2.23 10.26 22.98
C CYS A 169 2.36 11.62 23.71
N ARG A 170 3.47 12.34 23.52
CA ARG A 170 3.74 13.62 24.18
C ARG A 170 2.71 14.69 23.81
N HIS A 171 2.26 14.70 22.55
CA HIS A 171 1.28 15.66 22.05
C HIS A 171 -0.16 15.15 22.15
N LYS A 172 -0.40 14.00 22.79
CA LYS A 172 -1.72 13.39 22.98
C LYS A 172 -2.52 13.27 21.67
N ILE A 173 -1.83 12.90 20.59
CA ILE A 173 -2.48 12.73 19.28
C ILE A 173 -3.36 11.49 19.37
N PRO A 174 -4.66 11.58 19.05
CA PRO A 174 -5.56 10.45 19.14
C PRO A 174 -5.11 9.35 18.18
N VAL A 175 -4.99 8.12 18.69
CA VAL A 175 -4.63 6.94 17.90
C VAL A 175 -5.92 6.26 17.44
N ASN A 176 -6.24 6.42 16.15
CA ASN A 176 -7.33 5.69 15.50
C ASN A 176 -6.83 4.32 14.97
N SER A 177 -7.73 3.52 14.39
CA SER A 177 -7.38 2.18 13.86
C SER A 177 -6.23 2.24 12.85
N LEU A 178 -6.23 3.24 11.96
CA LEU A 178 -5.21 3.41 10.92
C LEU A 178 -3.83 3.72 11.52
N LEU A 179 -3.73 4.73 12.38
CA LEU A 179 -2.47 5.08 13.03
C LEU A 179 -1.97 3.96 13.96
N GLY A 180 -2.90 3.30 14.65
CA GLY A 180 -2.61 2.12 15.47
C GLY A 180 -2.01 0.98 14.66
N THR A 181 -2.61 0.67 13.50
CA THR A 181 -2.10 -0.34 12.56
C THR A 181 -0.68 0.01 12.10
N SER A 182 -0.42 1.26 11.71
CA SER A 182 0.93 1.69 11.30
C SER A 182 1.96 1.60 12.42
N LEU A 183 1.58 1.87 13.68
CA LEU A 183 2.47 1.68 14.82
C LEU A 183 2.80 0.19 15.01
N VAL A 184 1.80 -0.68 14.96
CA VAL A 184 1.98 -2.14 15.07
C VAL A 184 2.88 -2.65 13.95
N ASP A 185 2.60 -2.30 12.69
CA ASP A 185 3.39 -2.71 11.51
C ASP A 185 4.84 -2.24 11.60
N MET A 186 5.05 -0.99 12.03
CA MET A 186 6.40 -0.44 12.20
C MET A 186 7.20 -1.19 13.25
N TYR A 187 6.64 -1.41 14.45
CA TYR A 187 7.36 -2.15 15.49
C TYR A 187 7.60 -3.60 15.12
N ALA A 188 6.61 -4.26 14.50
CA ALA A 188 6.71 -5.63 14.05
C ALA A 188 7.83 -5.81 12.99
N LYS A 189 7.83 -5.01 11.92
CA LYS A 189 8.86 -5.08 10.86
C LYS A 189 10.25 -4.67 11.33
N CYS A 190 10.34 -3.85 12.38
CA CYS A 190 11.61 -3.52 13.03
C CYS A 190 12.07 -4.56 14.07
N GLY A 191 11.39 -5.71 14.20
CA GLY A 191 11.78 -6.79 15.13
C GLY A 191 11.52 -6.49 16.60
N CYS A 192 10.71 -5.48 16.92
CA CYS A 192 10.33 -5.12 18.30
C CYS A 192 8.93 -5.64 18.62
N ILE A 193 8.74 -6.95 18.56
CA ILE A 193 7.43 -7.59 18.65
C ILE A 193 6.72 -7.33 19.98
N ASP A 194 7.45 -7.23 21.10
CA ASP A 194 6.87 -6.94 22.42
C ASP A 194 6.17 -5.59 22.47
N VAL A 195 6.78 -4.57 21.84
CA VAL A 195 6.19 -3.23 21.77
C VAL A 195 5.00 -3.24 20.80
N ALA A 196 5.09 -3.97 19.69
CA ALA A 196 3.97 -4.15 18.78
C ALA A 196 2.76 -4.78 19.51
N LEU A 197 2.98 -5.83 20.30
CA LEU A 197 1.96 -6.49 21.13
C LEU A 197 1.35 -5.53 22.16
N SER A 198 2.19 -4.71 22.82
CA SER A 198 1.72 -3.68 23.76
C SER A 198 0.83 -2.64 23.09
N VAL A 199 1.21 -2.15 21.91
CA VAL A 199 0.42 -1.20 21.13
C VAL A 199 -0.89 -1.84 20.69
N PHE A 200 -0.83 -3.04 20.11
CA PHE A 200 -1.99 -3.81 19.68
C PHE A 200 -3.01 -4.00 20.81
N GLY A 201 -2.56 -4.42 22.00
CA GLY A 201 -3.40 -4.62 23.17
C GLY A 201 -4.18 -3.37 23.57
N LYS A 202 -3.56 -2.19 23.44
CA LYS A 202 -4.15 -0.89 23.81
C LYS A 202 -5.14 -0.33 22.79
N LEU A 203 -5.21 -0.88 21.58
CA LEU A 203 -6.15 -0.38 20.56
C LEU A 203 -7.59 -0.74 20.93
N PRO A 204 -8.53 0.23 20.95
CA PRO A 204 -9.91 0.00 21.35
C PRO A 204 -10.67 -0.88 20.35
N THR A 205 -10.35 -0.72 19.07
CA THR A 205 -10.92 -1.49 17.96
C THR A 205 -9.78 -2.03 17.11
N LYS A 206 -9.88 -3.28 16.69
CA LYS A 206 -8.89 -3.96 15.86
C LYS A 206 -9.59 -4.46 14.60
N ASP A 207 -9.26 -3.85 13.47
CA ASP A 207 -9.77 -4.27 12.17
C ASP A 207 -8.89 -5.36 11.54
N VAL A 208 -9.30 -5.86 10.38
CA VAL A 208 -8.56 -6.87 9.61
C VAL A 208 -7.11 -6.48 9.37
N PHE A 209 -6.82 -5.19 9.16
CA PHE A 209 -5.46 -4.70 8.91
C PHE A 209 -4.59 -4.77 10.16
N THR A 210 -5.16 -4.39 11.31
CA THR A 210 -4.48 -4.45 12.61
C THR A 210 -4.09 -5.89 12.97
N TRP A 211 -5.01 -6.84 12.79
CA TRP A 211 -4.74 -8.27 13.01
C TRP A 211 -3.72 -8.82 12.03
N THR A 212 -3.86 -8.49 10.75
CA THR A 212 -2.95 -8.95 9.69
C THR A 212 -1.52 -8.44 9.91
N ALA A 213 -1.35 -7.19 10.36
CA ALA A 213 -0.05 -6.63 10.70
C ALA A 213 0.62 -7.40 11.84
N MET A 214 -0.14 -7.78 12.88
CA MET A 214 0.39 -8.56 14.00
C MET A 214 0.76 -9.99 13.60
N ILE A 215 -0.12 -10.67 12.85
CA ILE A 215 0.10 -12.04 12.37
C ILE A 215 1.35 -12.09 11.48
N SER A 216 1.46 -11.17 10.52
CA SER A 216 2.65 -11.06 9.66
C SER A 216 3.91 -10.75 10.46
N GLY A 217 3.81 -9.87 11.47
CA GLY A 217 4.89 -9.56 12.39
C GLY A 217 5.43 -10.78 13.14
N LEU A 218 4.52 -11.56 13.73
CA LEU A 218 4.87 -12.81 14.44
C LEU A 218 5.45 -13.86 13.48
N ALA A 219 4.94 -13.93 12.25
CA ALA A 219 5.48 -14.80 11.22
C ALA A 219 6.93 -14.45 10.86
N MET A 220 7.26 -13.15 10.78
CA MET A 220 8.61 -12.64 10.51
C MET A 220 9.56 -12.84 11.70
N ASP A 221 9.05 -12.73 12.93
CA ASP A 221 9.78 -13.00 14.18
C ASP A 221 10.10 -14.50 14.36
N GLY A 222 9.43 -15.37 13.60
CA GLY A 222 9.61 -16.83 13.63
C GLY A 222 8.71 -17.55 14.63
N ASP A 223 7.85 -16.82 15.35
CA ASP A 223 6.90 -17.40 16.30
C ASP A 223 5.61 -17.84 15.60
N ALA A 224 5.73 -18.95 14.85
CA ALA A 224 4.64 -19.48 14.04
C ALA A 224 3.39 -19.84 14.87
N LEU A 225 3.59 -20.40 16.07
CA LEU A 225 2.49 -20.80 16.95
C LEU A 225 1.72 -19.59 17.48
N LYS A 226 2.41 -18.52 17.90
CA LYS A 226 1.71 -17.28 18.27
C LYS A 226 0.97 -16.67 17.08
N ALA A 227 1.55 -16.69 15.87
CA ALA A 227 0.85 -16.18 14.69
C ALA A 227 -0.48 -16.91 14.43
N LEU A 228 -0.49 -18.25 14.55
CA LEU A 228 -1.71 -19.06 14.41
C LEU A 228 -2.72 -18.86 15.55
N ASN A 229 -2.23 -18.65 16.77
CA ASN A 229 -3.10 -18.29 17.90
C ASN A 229 -3.77 -16.93 17.67
N PHE A 230 -3.02 -15.95 17.16
CA PHE A 230 -3.58 -14.63 16.80
C PHE A 230 -4.63 -14.74 15.68
N PHE A 231 -4.39 -15.57 14.68
CA PHE A 231 -5.39 -15.88 13.66
C PHE A 231 -6.67 -16.49 14.26
N SER A 232 -6.52 -17.44 15.19
CA SER A 232 -7.67 -18.03 15.89
C SER A 232 -8.43 -16.99 16.72
N HIS A 233 -7.73 -16.11 17.43
CA HIS A 233 -8.34 -15.02 18.19
C HIS A 233 -9.03 -13.97 17.30
N MET A 234 -8.49 -13.71 16.11
CA MET A 234 -9.11 -12.85 15.11
C MET A 234 -10.48 -13.40 14.69
N LEU A 235 -10.55 -14.70 14.40
CA LEU A 235 -11.82 -15.39 14.07
C LEU A 235 -12.81 -15.38 15.24
N GLN A 236 -12.35 -15.67 16.46
CA GLN A 236 -13.18 -15.59 17.68
C GLN A 236 -13.73 -14.19 17.95
N SER A 237 -12.99 -13.16 17.52
CA SER A 237 -13.41 -11.76 17.62
C SER A 237 -14.39 -11.34 16.51
N GLY A 238 -14.79 -12.26 15.63
CA GLY A 238 -15.71 -12.01 14.51
C GLY A 238 -15.08 -11.23 13.35
N VAL A 239 -13.75 -11.10 13.31
CA VAL A 239 -13.06 -10.40 12.23
C VAL A 239 -12.66 -11.41 11.16
N LEU A 240 -13.20 -11.27 9.96
CA LEU A 240 -12.90 -12.17 8.85
C LEU A 240 -11.52 -11.89 8.25
N PRO A 241 -10.72 -12.94 7.95
CA PRO A 241 -9.44 -12.81 7.29
C PRO A 241 -9.62 -12.41 5.82
N ASN A 242 -8.61 -11.74 5.28
CA ASN A 242 -8.51 -11.46 3.85
C ASN A 242 -7.32 -12.20 3.23
N GLU A 243 -7.10 -12.01 1.93
CA GLU A 243 -5.98 -12.59 1.19
C GLU A 243 -4.63 -12.32 1.88
N VAL A 244 -4.39 -11.10 2.34
CA VAL A 244 -3.12 -10.74 2.99
C VAL A 244 -2.96 -11.43 4.35
N THR A 245 -4.05 -11.63 5.10
CA THR A 245 -4.03 -12.41 6.34
C THR A 245 -3.56 -13.84 6.09
N PHE A 246 -4.04 -14.46 5.00
CA PHE A 246 -3.66 -15.82 4.63
C PHE A 246 -2.19 -15.93 4.21
N ILE A 247 -1.65 -14.94 3.50
CA ILE A 247 -0.21 -14.86 3.24
C ILE A 247 0.57 -14.88 4.56
N GLY A 248 0.13 -14.10 5.57
CA GLY A 248 0.77 -14.04 6.88
C GLY A 248 0.82 -15.38 7.61
N VAL A 249 -0.32 -16.08 7.74
CA VAL A 249 -0.37 -17.39 8.42
C VAL A 249 0.32 -18.50 7.64
N LEU A 250 0.25 -18.49 6.30
CA LEU A 250 0.96 -19.48 5.49
C LEU A 250 2.48 -19.28 5.55
N SER A 251 2.94 -18.03 5.59
CA SER A 251 4.35 -17.70 5.83
C SER A 251 4.79 -18.17 7.21
N ALA A 252 3.97 -17.97 8.25
CA ALA A 252 4.23 -18.48 9.59
C ALA A 252 4.38 -20.01 9.59
N CYS A 253 3.45 -20.73 8.94
CA CYS A 253 3.56 -22.18 8.79
C CYS A 253 4.83 -22.59 8.04
N SER A 254 5.21 -21.85 6.98
CA SER A 254 6.43 -22.12 6.22
C SER A 254 7.68 -21.99 7.07
N HIS A 255 7.79 -20.90 7.82
CA HIS A 255 8.92 -20.63 8.71
C HIS A 255 8.97 -21.63 9.88
N GLY A 256 7.81 -22.00 10.43
CA GLY A 256 7.69 -22.97 11.53
C GLY A 256 7.69 -24.44 11.11
N GLY A 257 7.72 -24.75 9.81
CA GLY A 257 7.64 -26.12 9.30
C GLY A 257 6.31 -26.83 9.55
N LEU A 258 5.23 -26.09 9.79
CA LEU A 258 3.90 -26.61 10.13
C LEU A 258 3.12 -27.03 8.86
N VAL A 259 3.57 -28.09 8.20
CA VAL A 259 3.04 -28.51 6.88
C VAL A 259 1.55 -28.83 6.90
N ASP A 260 1.10 -29.60 7.89
CA ASP A 260 -0.30 -30.01 7.96
C ASP A 260 -1.22 -28.82 8.22
N GLU A 261 -0.82 -27.91 9.12
CA GLU A 261 -1.58 -26.69 9.40
C GLU A 261 -1.60 -25.74 8.20
N GLY A 262 -0.47 -25.53 7.53
CA GLY A 262 -0.42 -24.72 6.30
C GLY A 262 -1.33 -25.28 5.19
N ARG A 263 -1.42 -26.60 5.04
CA ARG A 263 -2.33 -27.23 4.08
C ARG A 263 -3.79 -27.02 4.45
N LYS A 264 -4.16 -27.20 5.73
CA LYS A 264 -5.53 -26.95 6.22
C LYS A 264 -5.93 -25.50 5.97
N LEU A 265 -5.07 -24.54 6.35
CA LEU A 265 -5.32 -23.12 6.16
C LEU A 265 -5.47 -22.76 4.67
N PHE A 266 -4.59 -23.27 3.80
CA PHE A 266 -4.71 -23.04 2.37
C PHE A 266 -6.02 -23.59 1.78
N GLY A 267 -6.49 -24.75 2.25
CA GLY A 267 -7.78 -25.31 1.86
C GLY A 267 -8.96 -24.48 2.36
N SER A 268 -8.90 -24.00 3.61
CA SER A 268 -9.95 -23.19 4.24
C SER A 268 -10.23 -21.88 3.50
N MET A 269 -9.24 -21.31 2.82
CA MET A 269 -9.40 -20.07 2.04
C MET A 269 -10.61 -20.15 1.10
N LYS A 270 -10.70 -21.22 0.30
CA LYS A 270 -11.77 -21.40 -0.68
C LYS A 270 -13.03 -22.01 -0.07
N GLN A 271 -12.85 -22.95 0.86
CA GLN A 271 -13.95 -23.71 1.46
C GLN A 271 -14.76 -22.88 2.46
N ASP A 272 -14.08 -22.15 3.34
CA ASP A 272 -14.69 -21.49 4.49
C ASP A 272 -14.79 -19.97 4.30
N PHE A 273 -13.86 -19.36 3.56
CA PHE A 273 -13.76 -17.90 3.42
C PHE A 273 -14.07 -17.37 2.00
N HIS A 274 -14.29 -18.27 1.03
CA HIS A 274 -14.54 -17.93 -0.38
C HIS A 274 -13.49 -16.99 -1.01
N LEU A 275 -12.24 -17.12 -0.56
CA LEU A 275 -11.09 -16.41 -1.10
C LEU A 275 -10.37 -17.29 -2.12
N GLU A 276 -10.17 -16.76 -3.33
CA GLU A 276 -9.37 -17.46 -4.35
C GLU A 276 -7.87 -17.29 -4.04
N PRO A 277 -7.10 -18.39 -3.95
CA PRO A 277 -5.68 -18.29 -3.70
C PRO A 277 -4.95 -17.53 -4.81
N THR A 278 -4.32 -16.43 -4.43
CA THR A 278 -3.42 -15.68 -5.33
C THR A 278 -2.03 -16.32 -5.39
N VAL A 279 -1.22 -15.80 -6.30
CA VAL A 279 0.13 -16.31 -6.60
C VAL A 279 1.07 -16.26 -5.39
N ASP A 280 0.83 -15.35 -4.45
CA ASP A 280 1.66 -15.22 -3.24
C ASP A 280 1.32 -16.31 -2.21
N HIS A 281 0.07 -16.76 -2.13
CA HIS A 281 -0.33 -17.91 -1.33
C HIS A 281 0.33 -19.20 -1.84
N TYR A 282 0.29 -19.42 -3.16
CA TYR A 282 1.00 -20.54 -3.76
C TYR A 282 2.53 -20.45 -3.54
N GLY A 283 3.08 -19.23 -3.53
CA GLY A 283 4.49 -19.00 -3.16
C GLY A 283 4.82 -19.53 -1.76
N CYS A 284 3.99 -19.19 -0.77
CA CYS A 284 4.12 -19.69 0.60
C CYS A 284 4.03 -21.23 0.66
N MET A 285 3.09 -21.82 -0.09
CA MET A 285 2.93 -23.28 -0.13
C MET A 285 4.12 -24.01 -0.76
N VAL A 286 4.77 -23.43 -1.76
CA VAL A 286 6.00 -24.00 -2.33
C VAL A 286 7.14 -23.96 -1.32
N ASP A 287 7.33 -22.85 -0.59
CA ASP A 287 8.36 -22.77 0.45
C ASP A 287 8.09 -23.78 1.58
N LEU A 288 6.83 -23.90 2.01
CA LEU A 288 6.41 -24.85 3.04
C LEU A 288 6.63 -26.32 2.62
N LEU A 289 6.13 -26.70 1.45
CA LEU A 289 6.19 -28.08 0.95
C LEU A 289 7.58 -28.46 0.47
N GLY A 290 8.36 -27.47 0.01
CA GLY A 290 9.74 -27.67 -0.42
C GLY A 290 10.64 -28.26 0.65
N ARG A 291 10.33 -27.97 1.91
CA ARG A 291 11.10 -28.46 3.05
C ARG A 291 10.78 -29.92 3.42
N VAL A 292 9.65 -30.47 2.95
CA VAL A 292 9.13 -31.78 3.42
C VAL A 292 8.99 -32.84 2.31
N GLY A 293 8.93 -32.48 1.02
CA GLY A 293 8.95 -33.50 -0.03
C GLY A 293 8.98 -33.02 -1.48
N TYR A 294 9.71 -33.77 -2.32
CA TYR A 294 10.04 -33.46 -3.72
C TYR A 294 8.84 -33.32 -4.67
N LEU A 295 7.80 -34.16 -4.52
CA LEU A 295 6.79 -34.29 -5.57
C LEU A 295 5.73 -33.18 -5.55
N LEU A 296 5.32 -32.76 -4.35
CA LEU A 296 4.20 -31.83 -4.19
C LEU A 296 4.64 -30.37 -4.40
N GLY A 297 5.83 -30.00 -3.92
CA GLY A 297 6.42 -28.69 -4.21
C GLY A 297 6.65 -28.47 -5.71
N GLU A 298 7.06 -29.53 -6.42
CA GLU A 298 7.21 -29.52 -7.88
C GLU A 298 5.86 -29.28 -8.59
N LEU A 299 4.80 -29.97 -8.15
CA LEU A 299 3.47 -29.83 -8.75
C LEU A 299 2.92 -28.40 -8.58
N VAL A 300 3.04 -27.82 -7.39
CA VAL A 300 2.59 -26.44 -7.12
C VAL A 300 3.46 -25.42 -7.86
N GLY A 301 4.79 -25.59 -7.87
CA GLY A 301 5.70 -24.72 -8.61
C GLY A 301 5.45 -24.72 -10.12
N ASN A 302 5.14 -25.90 -10.70
CA ASN A 302 4.74 -26.00 -12.10
C ASN A 302 3.38 -25.33 -12.39
N HIS A 303 2.43 -25.39 -11.44
CA HIS A 303 1.16 -24.68 -11.57
C HIS A 303 1.34 -23.16 -11.57
N LEU A 304 2.21 -22.63 -10.69
CA LEU A 304 2.60 -21.21 -10.65
C LEU A 304 3.18 -20.71 -11.97
N ILE A 305 4.05 -21.50 -12.62
CA ILE A 305 4.61 -21.16 -13.93
C ILE A 305 3.54 -21.12 -15.02
N LYS A 306 2.51 -21.97 -14.93
CA LYS A 306 1.38 -21.94 -15.87
C LYS A 306 0.52 -20.69 -15.67
N LEU A 307 0.27 -20.30 -14.43
CA LEU A 307 -0.51 -19.09 -14.09
C LEU A 307 0.22 -17.79 -14.50
N GLN A 308 1.53 -17.73 -14.33
CA GLN A 308 2.34 -16.54 -14.63
C GLN A 308 3.63 -16.89 -15.39
N SER A 309 3.49 -17.25 -16.67
CA SER A 309 4.64 -17.69 -17.49
C SER A 309 5.69 -16.61 -17.74
N ASN A 310 5.36 -15.34 -17.53
CA ASN A 310 6.22 -14.20 -17.82
C ASN A 310 6.93 -13.64 -16.56
N HIS A 311 6.73 -14.25 -15.39
CA HIS A 311 7.23 -13.73 -14.12
C HIS A 311 8.47 -14.51 -13.63
N SER A 312 9.64 -13.86 -13.59
CA SER A 312 10.92 -14.51 -13.25
C SER A 312 10.95 -15.14 -11.86
N GLY A 313 10.28 -14.51 -10.88
CA GLY A 313 10.24 -14.99 -9.50
C GLY A 313 9.71 -16.42 -9.35
N ARG A 314 8.81 -16.88 -10.24
CA ARG A 314 8.21 -18.22 -10.15
C ARG A 314 9.17 -19.30 -10.63
N TYR A 315 9.91 -19.01 -11.69
CA TYR A 315 11.04 -19.82 -12.13
C TYR A 315 12.13 -19.89 -11.07
N ILE A 316 12.46 -18.76 -10.43
CA ILE A 316 13.47 -18.70 -9.37
C ILE A 316 13.00 -19.50 -8.14
N LEU A 317 11.73 -19.43 -7.77
CA LEU A 317 11.17 -20.19 -6.65
C LEU A 317 11.30 -21.70 -6.89
N LEU A 318 10.87 -22.18 -8.06
CA LEU A 318 10.99 -23.60 -8.45
C LEU A 318 12.45 -24.04 -8.63
N SER A 319 13.29 -23.15 -9.14
CA SER A 319 14.74 -23.34 -9.26
C SER A 319 15.39 -23.52 -7.88
N ASN A 320 15.12 -22.61 -6.95
CA ASN A 320 15.60 -22.70 -5.56
C ASN A 320 15.11 -23.98 -4.88
N LEU A 321 13.87 -24.39 -5.14
CA LEU A 321 13.31 -25.66 -4.67
C LEU A 321 14.19 -26.85 -5.13
N TYR A 322 14.47 -26.98 -6.43
CA TYR A 322 15.35 -28.05 -6.93
C TYR A 322 16.80 -27.93 -6.42
N SER A 323 17.31 -26.71 -6.19
CA SER A 323 18.62 -26.51 -5.56
C SER A 323 18.65 -27.04 -4.12
N THR A 324 17.63 -26.77 -3.30
CA THR A 324 17.53 -27.32 -1.91
C THR A 324 17.49 -28.84 -1.91
N TRP A 325 16.91 -29.40 -2.96
CA TRP A 325 16.80 -30.82 -3.23
C TRP A 325 18.04 -31.46 -3.86
N LYS A 326 19.11 -30.69 -4.09
CA LYS A 326 20.37 -31.11 -4.74
C LYS A 326 20.15 -31.68 -6.16
N LYS A 327 19.06 -31.33 -6.83
CA LYS A 327 18.75 -31.72 -8.22
C LYS A 327 19.26 -30.67 -9.20
N TRP A 328 20.57 -30.50 -9.26
CA TRP A 328 21.24 -29.42 -10.02
C TRP A 328 20.95 -29.44 -11.53
N GLU A 329 20.77 -30.62 -12.13
CA GLU A 329 20.43 -30.72 -13.55
C GLU A 329 19.04 -30.17 -13.85
N ILE A 330 18.06 -30.47 -13.00
CA ILE A 330 16.69 -29.97 -13.16
C ILE A 330 16.66 -28.47 -12.87
N ASP A 331 17.40 -28.00 -11.85
CA ASP A 331 17.58 -26.56 -11.59
C ASP A 331 18.12 -25.81 -12.81
N ALA A 332 19.20 -26.31 -13.41
CA ALA A 332 19.77 -25.74 -14.63
C ALA A 332 18.75 -25.75 -15.80
N GLY A 333 17.95 -26.81 -15.91
CA GLY A 333 16.85 -26.91 -16.86
C GLY A 333 15.79 -25.82 -16.68
N ILE A 334 15.35 -25.55 -15.44
CA ILE A 334 14.38 -24.48 -15.14
C ILE A 334 14.96 -23.09 -15.46
N ARG A 335 16.23 -22.83 -15.15
CA ARG A 335 16.90 -21.57 -15.52
C ARG A 335 17.02 -21.40 -17.02
N LYS A 336 17.28 -22.49 -17.76
CA LYS A 336 17.31 -22.50 -19.23
C LYS A 336 15.93 -22.27 -19.82
N LEU A 337 14.88 -22.88 -19.25
CA LEU A 337 13.48 -22.66 -19.64
C LEU A 337 13.07 -21.19 -19.46
N MET A 338 13.46 -20.57 -18.34
CA MET A 338 13.21 -19.14 -18.08
C MET A 338 13.88 -18.25 -19.15
N LYS A 339 15.15 -18.51 -19.47
CA LYS A 339 15.88 -17.81 -20.54
C LYS A 339 15.25 -18.03 -21.91
N GLY A 340 14.86 -19.27 -22.21
CA GLY A 340 14.21 -19.64 -23.49
C GLY A 340 12.88 -18.91 -23.71
N LYS A 341 12.13 -18.62 -22.62
CA LYS A 341 10.90 -17.81 -22.67
C LYS A 341 11.15 -16.30 -22.64
N ARG A 342 12.41 -15.84 -22.71
CA ARG A 342 12.78 -14.42 -22.64
C ARG A 342 12.27 -13.71 -21.37
N VAL A 343 12.15 -14.45 -20.26
CA VAL A 343 11.75 -13.89 -18.97
C VAL A 343 13.00 -13.31 -18.31
N GLU A 344 13.06 -11.98 -18.21
CA GLU A 344 14.20 -11.30 -17.59
C GLU A 344 14.19 -11.44 -16.08
N LYS A 345 15.38 -11.68 -15.50
CA LYS A 345 15.55 -11.78 -14.06
C LYS A 345 15.40 -10.39 -13.45
N ILE A 346 14.32 -10.15 -12.71
CA ILE A 346 14.23 -8.99 -11.83
C ILE A 346 15.27 -9.19 -10.71
N THR A 347 16.38 -8.47 -10.78
CA THR A 347 17.39 -8.48 -9.72
C THR A 347 16.81 -7.81 -8.49
N GLY A 348 16.62 -8.58 -7.42
CA GLY A 348 16.31 -8.02 -6.10
C GLY A 348 17.47 -7.14 -5.65
N HIS A 349 17.22 -5.85 -5.45
CA HIS A 349 18.21 -4.93 -4.89
C HIS A 349 18.37 -5.21 -3.40
N SER A 350 19.40 -5.96 -3.02
CA SER A 350 19.91 -5.98 -1.65
C SER A 350 20.89 -4.82 -1.51
N TRP A 351 20.46 -3.71 -0.93
CA TRP A 351 21.35 -2.60 -0.56
C TRP A 351 22.07 -2.96 0.74
N ILE A 352 23.06 -3.84 0.63
CA ILE A 352 24.15 -3.95 1.62
C ILE A 352 25.43 -3.74 0.82
N GLU A 353 25.80 -2.48 0.65
CA GLU A 353 27.19 -2.01 0.53
C GLU A 353 27.30 -0.69 1.32
#